data_AF-A0A537APX3-F1
#
_entry.id   AF-A0A537APX3-F1
#
_cell.length_a   1.000
_cell.length_b   1.000
_cell.length_c   1.000
_cell.angle_alpha   90.00
_cell.angle_beta   90.00
_cell.angle_gamma   90.00
#
_symmetry.space_group_name_H-M   'P 1'
#
loop_
_entity.id
_entity.type
_entity.pdbx_description
1 polymer ?
#
loop_
_entity_poly.entity_id
_entity_poly.type
_entity_poly.pdbx_seq_one_letter_code
_entity_poly.pdbx_strand_id
1 'polypeptide(L)'
;MRDKYVPQEIESAAHAHWRSIDAYRAREHARDAAGRPKPKYYVCSMLPYPSGKLHMGHVRNYTLNDVQVVNWDPVDQTVLANEQVVDGRGWRSGAPVEKREIPGYYLAITRYADELLEALDRMDEWPPQVRRMQENWIGRSVGVNFGFPYEIDGQAQLLRVFTTRADTIMGVTFVALAAEHPLALRLARDDRRLADFIEECRRGGVAEAELATIEKRGIATGFDVTHPLTGEPIPVWIGNYVLMGYGEGAVMGVPGHDER
;
A
#
# COMPACT_ATOMS: atom_id res chain seq x y z
N MET A 1 -41.57 -31.89 20.93
CA MET A 1 -41.11 -30.50 20.70
C MET A 1 -41.40 -29.70 21.97
N ARG A 2 -40.66 -28.63 22.29
CA ARG A 2 -41.01 -27.73 23.42
C ARG A 2 -41.71 -26.48 22.89
N ASP A 3 -42.60 -25.90 23.69
CA ASP A 3 -43.39 -24.72 23.32
C ASP A 3 -42.59 -23.40 23.36
N LYS A 4 -41.36 -23.44 23.88
CA LYS A 4 -40.41 -22.30 23.91
C LYS A 4 -39.03 -22.74 23.43
N TYR A 5 -38.43 -21.88 22.61
CA TYR A 5 -37.04 -22.01 22.15
C TYR A 5 -36.07 -21.71 23.30
N VAL A 6 -35.06 -22.57 23.48
CA VAL A 6 -34.01 -22.43 24.51
C VAL A 6 -32.66 -22.72 23.84
N PRO A 7 -31.93 -21.68 23.39
CA PRO A 7 -30.69 -21.84 22.61
C PRO A 7 -29.66 -22.72 23.30
N GLN A 8 -29.43 -22.50 24.59
CA GLN A 8 -28.33 -23.09 25.36
C GLN A 8 -28.39 -24.63 25.40
N GLU A 9 -29.60 -25.20 25.52
CA GLU A 9 -29.80 -26.66 25.49
C GLU A 9 -29.63 -27.22 24.07
N ILE A 10 -30.18 -26.52 23.07
CA ILE A 10 -30.20 -26.96 21.67
C ILE A 10 -28.79 -26.91 21.05
N GLU A 11 -28.06 -25.82 21.26
CA GLU A 11 -26.67 -25.65 20.82
C GLU A 11 -25.75 -26.67 21.50
N SER A 12 -25.90 -26.90 22.82
CA SER A 12 -25.11 -27.89 23.54
C SER A 12 -25.34 -29.31 23.02
N ALA A 13 -26.59 -29.69 22.76
CA ALA A 13 -26.95 -30.97 22.19
C ALA A 13 -26.44 -31.13 20.74
N ALA A 14 -26.55 -30.10 19.90
CA ALA A 14 -26.05 -30.10 18.53
C ALA A 14 -24.52 -30.24 18.49
N HIS A 15 -23.79 -29.45 19.30
CA HIS A 15 -22.33 -29.55 19.41
C HIS A 15 -21.89 -30.94 19.91
N ALA A 16 -22.60 -31.54 20.85
CA ALA A 16 -22.31 -32.90 21.32
C ALA A 16 -22.54 -33.94 20.20
N HIS A 17 -23.66 -33.85 19.47
CA HIS A 17 -23.96 -34.73 18.36
C HIS A 17 -22.92 -34.64 17.23
N TRP A 18 -22.60 -33.41 16.76
CA TRP A 18 -21.61 -33.20 15.70
C TRP A 18 -20.21 -33.72 16.07
N ARG A 19 -19.81 -33.63 17.35
CA ARG A 19 -18.56 -34.25 17.84
C ARG A 19 -18.64 -35.77 17.85
N SER A 20 -19.77 -36.36 18.27
CA SER A 20 -19.93 -37.82 18.36
C SER A 20 -19.87 -38.55 17.00
N ILE A 21 -20.22 -37.86 15.91
CA ILE A 21 -20.14 -38.39 14.53
C ILE A 21 -18.93 -37.85 13.75
N ASP A 22 -18.06 -37.06 14.40
CA ASP A 22 -16.92 -36.36 13.80
C ASP A 22 -17.27 -35.57 12.52
N ALA A 23 -18.38 -34.82 12.60
CA ALA A 23 -19.09 -34.23 11.45
C ALA A 23 -18.23 -33.32 10.56
N TYR A 24 -17.15 -32.77 11.11
CA TYR A 24 -16.25 -31.82 10.44
C TYR A 24 -15.00 -32.47 9.83
N ARG A 25 -14.75 -33.78 10.07
CA ARG A 25 -13.58 -34.45 9.50
C ARG A 25 -13.78 -34.73 8.01
N ALA A 26 -13.31 -33.79 7.19
CA ALA A 26 -13.04 -34.03 5.78
C ALA A 26 -12.09 -35.23 5.60
N ARG A 27 -12.29 -36.01 4.53
CA ARG A 27 -11.42 -37.10 4.11
C ARG A 27 -11.24 -37.05 2.60
N GLU A 28 -10.02 -37.30 2.14
CA GLU A 28 -9.73 -37.45 0.72
C GLU A 28 -10.51 -38.63 0.13
N HIS A 29 -10.93 -38.49 -1.13
CA HIS A 29 -11.70 -39.50 -1.87
C HIS A 29 -12.96 -40.04 -1.15
N ALA A 30 -13.54 -39.26 -0.22
CA ALA A 30 -14.76 -39.63 0.51
C ALA A 30 -15.89 -40.02 -0.44
N ARG A 31 -16.64 -41.08 -0.08
CA ARG A 31 -17.76 -41.60 -0.86
C ARG A 31 -19.11 -41.34 -0.18
N ASP A 32 -20.18 -41.31 -0.96
CA ASP A 32 -21.55 -41.26 -0.45
C ASP A 32 -22.07 -42.66 -0.07
N ALA A 33 -23.32 -42.72 0.41
CA ALA A 33 -23.96 -43.99 0.81
C ALA A 33 -24.20 -44.96 -0.37
N ALA A 34 -24.07 -44.50 -1.62
CA ALA A 34 -24.11 -45.32 -2.83
C ALA A 34 -22.70 -45.65 -3.38
N GLY A 35 -21.64 -45.37 -2.61
CA GLY A 35 -20.25 -45.64 -2.98
C GLY A 35 -19.65 -44.69 -4.02
N ARG A 36 -20.36 -43.63 -4.42
CA ARG A 36 -19.90 -42.65 -5.43
C ARG A 36 -18.98 -41.61 -4.78
N PRO A 37 -17.91 -41.14 -5.45
CA PRO A 37 -17.09 -40.05 -4.92
C PRO A 37 -17.93 -38.80 -4.64
N LYS A 38 -17.76 -38.21 -3.45
CA LYS A 38 -18.36 -36.91 -3.10
C LYS A 38 -17.58 -35.78 -3.79
N PRO A 39 -18.23 -34.71 -4.27
CA PRO A 39 -17.53 -33.53 -4.75
C PRO A 39 -16.70 -32.91 -3.61
N LYS A 40 -15.50 -32.44 -3.92
CA LYS A 40 -14.67 -31.67 -2.98
C LYS A 40 -15.14 -30.22 -2.92
N TYR A 41 -15.11 -29.63 -1.74
CA TYR A 41 -15.32 -28.21 -1.51
C TYR A 41 -14.47 -27.79 -0.31
N TYR A 42 -13.83 -26.62 -0.37
CA TYR A 42 -12.95 -26.12 0.69
C TYR A 42 -13.32 -24.67 1.01
N VAL A 43 -13.69 -24.43 2.26
CA VAL A 43 -13.97 -23.11 2.82
C VAL A 43 -12.86 -22.78 3.81
N CYS A 44 -12.31 -21.57 3.73
CA CYS A 44 -11.26 -21.10 4.61
C CYS A 44 -11.52 -19.62 4.95
N SER A 45 -11.42 -19.29 6.23
CA SER A 45 -11.32 -17.90 6.73
C SER A 45 -9.90 -17.70 7.26
N MET A 46 -9.39 -16.48 7.31
CA MET A 46 -8.04 -16.25 7.85
C MET A 46 -7.93 -16.61 9.35
N LEU A 47 -6.74 -17.06 9.73
CA LEU A 47 -6.45 -17.57 11.07
C LEU A 47 -6.27 -16.41 12.07
N PRO A 48 -6.73 -16.55 13.32
CA PRO A 48 -6.59 -15.50 14.33
C PRO A 48 -5.16 -15.40 14.84
N TYR A 49 -4.72 -14.19 15.17
CA TYR A 49 -3.60 -14.02 16.09
C TYR A 49 -4.03 -14.42 17.52
N PRO A 50 -3.21 -15.17 18.28
CA PRO A 50 -3.57 -15.65 19.63
C PRO A 50 -3.42 -14.55 20.70
N SER A 51 -4.01 -13.37 20.45
CA SER A 51 -3.82 -12.14 21.24
C SER A 51 -4.70 -12.03 22.50
N GLY A 52 -5.67 -12.94 22.67
CA GLY A 52 -6.57 -12.93 23.83
C GLY A 52 -7.87 -13.70 23.59
N LYS A 53 -8.99 -13.12 24.04
CA LYS A 53 -10.34 -13.66 23.77
C LYS A 53 -10.84 -13.20 22.40
N LEU A 54 -11.63 -14.06 21.76
CA LEU A 54 -12.38 -13.70 20.55
C LEU A 54 -13.34 -12.53 20.84
N HIS A 55 -13.46 -11.62 19.88
CA HIS A 55 -14.34 -10.44 19.93
C HIS A 55 -15.30 -10.42 18.72
N MET A 56 -16.26 -9.48 18.68
CA MET A 56 -17.19 -9.39 17.54
C MET A 56 -16.49 -9.18 16.19
N GLY A 57 -15.32 -8.53 16.19
CA GLY A 57 -14.41 -8.53 15.04
C GLY A 57 -14.00 -9.94 14.60
N HIS A 58 -13.61 -10.85 15.49
CA HIS A 58 -13.33 -12.26 15.15
C HIS A 58 -14.59 -13.00 14.67
N VAL A 59 -15.76 -12.78 15.29
CA VAL A 59 -17.03 -13.35 14.80
C VAL A 59 -17.33 -12.90 13.37
N ARG A 60 -17.06 -11.62 13.06
CA ARG A 60 -17.17 -11.03 11.72
C ARG A 60 -16.01 -11.42 10.79
N ASN A 61 -14.83 -11.79 11.30
CA ASN A 61 -13.63 -12.09 10.52
C ASN A 61 -13.53 -13.57 10.10
N TYR A 62 -13.96 -14.48 10.97
CA TYR A 62 -14.37 -15.82 10.54
C TYR A 62 -15.52 -15.79 9.52
N THR A 63 -16.13 -14.60 9.32
CA THR A 63 -17.09 -14.29 8.26
C THR A 63 -16.51 -13.40 7.12
N LEU A 64 -15.35 -12.72 7.24
CA LEU A 64 -14.58 -11.98 6.19
C LEU A 64 -13.35 -11.14 6.72
N ASN A 65 -12.21 -11.21 6.01
CA ASN A 65 -10.80 -10.83 6.34
C ASN A 65 -10.15 -9.89 5.28
N ASP A 66 -8.98 -9.22 5.35
CA ASP A 66 -7.95 -8.69 6.33
C ASP A 66 -6.75 -8.14 5.46
N VAL A 67 -5.62 -7.49 5.82
CA VAL A 67 -5.00 -6.69 6.94
C VAL A 67 -3.70 -6.04 6.35
N GLN A 68 -3.03 -4.99 6.93
CA GLN A 68 -1.88 -4.34 6.24
C GLN A 68 -0.67 -3.76 7.07
N VAL A 69 0.03 -2.75 6.51
CA VAL A 69 1.45 -2.32 6.71
C VAL A 69 1.84 -1.86 8.13
N VAL A 70 3.14 -1.72 8.37
CA VAL A 70 3.76 -1.60 9.69
C VAL A 70 4.66 -0.37 9.92
N ASN A 71 4.77 -0.03 11.20
CA ASN A 71 5.41 1.10 11.88
C ASN A 71 6.43 0.58 12.92
N TRP A 72 7.24 1.44 13.57
CA TRP A 72 8.16 1.03 14.64
C TRP A 72 8.02 1.84 15.93
N ASP A 73 7.94 1.14 17.07
CA ASP A 73 7.93 1.72 18.41
C ASP A 73 9.35 1.72 19.01
N PRO A 74 9.95 2.88 19.31
CA PRO A 74 11.30 2.96 19.89
C PRO A 74 11.36 2.64 21.39
N VAL A 75 10.24 2.56 22.11
CA VAL A 75 10.17 2.20 23.53
C VAL A 75 9.86 0.71 23.70
N ASP A 76 8.83 0.21 23.02
CA ASP A 76 8.48 -1.22 23.03
C ASP A 76 9.44 -2.05 22.14
N GLN A 77 10.36 -1.40 21.38
CA GLN A 77 11.35 -2.00 20.48
C GLN A 77 10.73 -3.05 19.54
N THR A 78 9.56 -2.71 18.98
CA THR A 78 8.76 -3.61 18.16
C THR A 78 8.23 -2.93 16.91
N VAL A 79 8.00 -3.76 15.90
CA VAL A 79 7.13 -3.43 14.78
C VAL A 79 5.67 -3.35 15.28
N LEU A 80 4.93 -2.34 14.83
CA LEU A 80 3.50 -2.09 15.08
C LEU A 80 2.72 -2.13 13.77
N ALA A 81 1.46 -2.54 13.73
CA ALA A 81 0.59 -2.32 12.57
C ALA A 81 0.13 -0.85 12.43
N ASN A 82 -0.44 -0.46 11.29
CA ASN A 82 -1.08 0.86 11.11
C ASN A 82 -2.14 1.14 12.20
N GLU A 83 -2.97 0.15 12.52
CA GLU A 83 -4.03 0.25 13.55
C GLU A 83 -3.50 0.29 14.99
N GLN A 84 -2.18 0.15 15.18
CA GLN A 84 -1.48 0.24 16.46
C GLN A 84 -0.79 1.59 16.67
N VAL A 85 -0.97 2.52 15.74
CA VAL A 85 -0.52 3.91 15.83
C VAL A 85 -1.73 4.83 16.01
N VAL A 86 -1.67 5.69 17.02
CA VAL A 86 -2.71 6.69 17.34
C VAL A 86 -2.01 8.05 17.42
N ASP A 87 -2.46 9.03 16.63
CA ASP A 87 -1.88 10.38 16.56
C ASP A 87 -0.34 10.38 16.38
N GLY A 88 0.17 9.48 15.54
CA GLY A 88 1.60 9.29 15.27
C GLY A 88 2.39 8.63 16.41
N ARG A 89 1.71 8.01 17.39
CA ARG A 89 2.32 7.41 18.59
C ARG A 89 1.92 5.95 18.80
N GLY A 90 2.80 5.18 19.41
CA GLY A 90 2.53 3.78 19.74
C GLY A 90 1.43 3.65 20.78
N TRP A 91 0.39 2.84 20.51
CA TRP A 91 -0.82 2.75 21.34
C TRP A 91 -0.62 2.31 22.80
N ARG A 92 0.56 1.78 23.15
CA ARG A 92 0.96 1.41 24.53
C ARG A 92 1.97 2.36 25.14
N SER A 93 3.05 2.63 24.42
CA SER A 93 4.17 3.43 24.90
C SER A 93 3.85 4.93 24.98
N GLY A 94 2.94 5.41 24.14
CA GLY A 94 2.76 6.84 23.87
C GLY A 94 3.97 7.49 23.17
N ALA A 95 4.99 6.73 22.80
CA ALA A 95 6.20 7.22 22.14
C ALA A 95 5.88 7.64 20.70
N PRO A 96 6.51 8.69 20.15
CA PRO A 96 6.46 8.96 18.71
C PRO A 96 6.95 7.74 17.95
N VAL A 97 6.17 7.33 16.95
CA VAL A 97 6.53 6.21 16.08
C VAL A 97 7.69 6.62 15.17
N GLU A 98 8.71 5.79 15.10
CA GLU A 98 9.75 5.91 14.08
C GLU A 98 9.33 5.12 12.83
N LYS A 99 9.79 5.57 11.67
CA LYS A 99 9.87 4.71 10.49
C LYS A 99 11.29 4.16 10.43
N ARG A 100 11.41 2.85 10.23
CA ARG A 100 12.71 2.19 10.05
C ARG A 100 12.69 1.32 8.81
N GLU A 101 13.60 1.61 7.89
CA GLU A 101 14.01 0.64 6.87
C GLU A 101 14.83 -0.45 7.56
N ILE A 102 14.16 -1.55 7.92
CA ILE A 102 14.80 -2.74 8.47
C ILE A 102 15.06 -3.70 7.29
N PRO A 103 16.29 -4.18 7.07
CA PRO A 103 16.58 -5.16 6.01
C PRO A 103 15.71 -6.41 6.13
N GLY A 104 14.73 -6.53 5.24
CA GLY A 104 13.72 -7.58 5.25
C GLY A 104 13.79 -8.52 4.04
N TYR A 105 13.11 -9.66 4.15
CA TYR A 105 12.88 -10.56 3.03
C TYR A 105 11.58 -10.17 2.31
N TYR A 106 11.68 -9.82 1.02
CA TYR A 106 10.55 -9.46 0.19
C TYR A 106 10.19 -10.61 -0.75
N LEU A 107 8.91 -10.97 -0.81
CA LEU A 107 8.39 -11.81 -1.90
C LEU A 107 8.23 -10.93 -3.14
N ALA A 108 8.83 -11.34 -4.26
CA ALA A 108 8.80 -10.61 -5.52
C ALA A 108 7.44 -10.75 -6.25
N ILE A 109 6.34 -10.44 -5.56
CA ILE A 109 4.95 -10.58 -6.04
C ILE A 109 4.68 -9.73 -7.28
N THR A 110 5.41 -8.63 -7.48
CA THR A 110 5.36 -7.81 -8.70
C THR A 110 5.70 -8.58 -9.98
N ARG A 111 6.45 -9.70 -9.90
CA ARG A 111 6.69 -10.60 -11.04
C ARG A 111 5.43 -11.34 -11.52
N TYR A 112 4.39 -11.36 -10.70
CA TYR A 112 3.08 -11.96 -10.98
C TYR A 112 1.99 -10.88 -11.15
N ALA A 113 2.33 -9.59 -11.19
CA ALA A 113 1.33 -8.50 -11.24
C ALA A 113 0.39 -8.61 -12.45
N ASP A 114 0.93 -8.94 -13.63
CA ASP A 114 0.12 -9.16 -14.84
C ASP A 114 -0.73 -10.44 -14.73
N GLU A 115 -0.18 -11.56 -14.22
CA GLU A 115 -0.94 -12.81 -14.02
C GLU A 115 -2.07 -12.64 -13.00
N LEU A 116 -1.82 -11.91 -11.92
CA LEU A 116 -2.81 -11.59 -10.89
C LEU A 116 -3.94 -10.72 -11.45
N LEU A 117 -3.61 -9.73 -12.29
CA LEU A 117 -4.60 -8.87 -12.94
C LEU A 117 -5.44 -9.66 -13.95
N GLU A 118 -4.80 -10.42 -14.85
CA GLU A 118 -5.46 -11.30 -15.84
C GLU A 118 -6.28 -12.43 -15.18
N ALA A 119 -6.02 -12.76 -13.91
CA ALA A 119 -6.83 -13.70 -13.16
C ALA A 119 -8.16 -13.10 -12.68
N LEU A 120 -8.26 -11.79 -12.43
CA LEU A 120 -9.50 -11.13 -11.97
C LEU A 120 -10.62 -11.19 -13.01
N ASP A 121 -10.27 -11.14 -14.31
CA ASP A 121 -11.21 -11.36 -15.43
C ASP A 121 -11.90 -12.74 -15.37
N ARG A 122 -11.27 -13.72 -14.70
CA ARG A 122 -11.77 -15.10 -14.57
C ARG A 122 -12.45 -15.37 -13.22
N MET A 123 -12.49 -14.40 -12.31
CA MET A 123 -13.07 -14.54 -10.97
C MET A 123 -14.52 -14.06 -10.91
N ASP A 124 -15.41 -14.68 -11.69
CA ASP A 124 -16.80 -14.22 -11.80
C ASP A 124 -17.63 -14.35 -10.52
N GLU A 125 -17.27 -15.30 -9.65
CA GLU A 125 -17.86 -15.45 -8.32
C GLU A 125 -17.39 -14.39 -7.31
N TRP A 126 -16.38 -13.57 -7.64
CA TRP A 126 -15.89 -12.51 -6.76
C TRP A 126 -16.73 -11.22 -6.91
N PRO A 127 -17.11 -10.56 -5.80
CA PRO A 127 -17.83 -9.29 -5.86
C PRO A 127 -17.07 -8.25 -6.71
N PRO A 128 -17.72 -7.57 -7.67
CA PRO A 128 -17.04 -6.61 -8.56
C PRO A 128 -16.31 -5.47 -7.83
N GLN A 129 -16.74 -5.10 -6.63
CA GLN A 129 -16.02 -4.15 -5.78
C GLN A 129 -14.65 -4.69 -5.32
N VAL A 130 -14.56 -5.98 -4.98
CA VAL A 130 -13.29 -6.60 -4.55
C VAL A 130 -12.35 -6.74 -5.73
N ARG A 131 -12.85 -7.13 -6.91
CA ARG A 131 -12.05 -7.14 -8.15
C ARG A 131 -11.50 -5.74 -8.46
N ARG A 132 -12.34 -4.70 -8.46
CA ARG A 132 -11.91 -3.31 -8.64
C ARG A 132 -10.93 -2.81 -7.58
N MET A 133 -11.06 -3.24 -6.33
CA MET A 133 -10.09 -2.91 -5.29
C MET A 133 -8.73 -3.56 -5.58
N GLN A 134 -8.68 -4.79 -6.10
CA GLN A 134 -7.44 -5.44 -6.52
C GLN A 134 -6.87 -4.82 -7.81
N GLU A 135 -7.69 -4.49 -8.81
CA GLU A 135 -7.29 -3.74 -10.02
C GLU A 135 -6.60 -2.42 -9.66
N ASN A 136 -7.25 -1.62 -8.80
CA ASN A 136 -6.72 -0.35 -8.32
C ASN A 136 -5.46 -0.52 -7.45
N TRP A 137 -5.40 -1.58 -6.63
CA TRP A 137 -4.24 -1.87 -5.77
C TRP A 137 -3.02 -2.36 -6.55
N ILE A 138 -3.22 -3.14 -7.62
CA ILE A 138 -2.15 -3.52 -8.55
C ILE A 138 -1.70 -2.30 -9.38
N GLY A 139 -2.62 -1.36 -9.66
CA GLY A 139 -2.29 -0.04 -10.20
C GLY A 139 -1.66 -0.05 -11.60
N ARG A 140 -1.87 -1.12 -12.38
CA ARG A 140 -1.20 -1.33 -13.67
C ARG A 140 -1.43 -0.14 -14.59
N SER A 141 -0.34 0.55 -14.90
CA SER A 141 -0.32 1.79 -15.66
C SER A 141 0.69 1.68 -16.79
N VAL A 142 0.28 2.10 -17.99
CA VAL A 142 1.15 2.19 -19.18
C VAL A 142 1.53 3.64 -19.37
N GLY A 143 2.80 3.91 -19.66
CA GLY A 143 3.34 5.25 -19.75
C GLY A 143 4.74 5.28 -20.35
N VAL A 144 5.35 6.45 -20.33
CA VAL A 144 6.67 6.72 -20.92
C VAL A 144 7.64 7.17 -19.83
N ASN A 145 8.82 6.55 -19.81
CA ASN A 145 9.99 7.08 -19.12
C ASN A 145 10.73 8.02 -20.07
N PHE A 146 10.88 9.28 -19.68
CA PHE A 146 11.72 10.25 -20.38
C PHE A 146 12.53 11.06 -19.35
N GLY A 147 13.40 11.96 -19.78
CA GLY A 147 14.21 12.72 -18.84
C GLY A 147 14.58 14.12 -19.31
N PHE A 148 14.75 15.00 -18.33
CA PHE A 148 15.14 16.40 -18.48
C PHE A 148 16.65 16.50 -18.30
N PRO A 149 17.42 16.93 -19.33
CA PRO A 149 18.86 17.14 -19.18
C PRO A 149 19.17 18.27 -18.18
N TYR A 150 20.23 18.12 -17.40
CA TYR A 150 20.75 19.17 -16.53
C TYR A 150 22.25 19.02 -16.31
N GLU A 151 22.89 20.05 -15.78
CA GLU A 151 24.28 19.99 -15.33
C GLU A 151 24.37 20.31 -13.84
N ILE A 152 25.13 19.52 -13.08
CA ILE A 152 25.45 19.81 -11.68
C ILE A 152 26.89 19.38 -11.39
N ASP A 153 27.60 20.15 -10.57
CA ASP A 153 29.01 19.91 -10.20
C ASP A 153 29.96 19.70 -11.43
N GLY A 154 29.63 20.33 -12.57
CA GLY A 154 30.37 20.17 -13.83
C GLY A 154 30.10 18.85 -14.58
N GLN A 155 29.02 18.15 -14.25
CA GLN A 155 28.62 16.90 -14.88
C GLN A 155 27.22 17.00 -15.50
N ALA A 156 27.12 16.65 -16.78
CA ALA A 156 25.83 16.45 -17.45
C ALA A 156 25.13 15.21 -16.89
N GLN A 157 23.85 15.37 -16.54
CA GLN A 157 22.99 14.39 -15.90
C GLN A 157 21.60 14.40 -16.57
N LEU A 158 20.75 13.43 -16.25
CA LEU A 158 19.41 13.29 -16.82
C LEU A 158 18.39 12.98 -15.71
N LEU A 159 17.51 13.94 -15.41
CA LEU A 159 16.46 13.78 -14.41
C LEU A 159 15.30 13.01 -15.04
N ARG A 160 15.21 11.72 -14.75
CA ARG A 160 14.20 10.82 -15.31
C ARG A 160 12.87 10.94 -14.58
N VAL A 161 11.78 10.88 -15.33
CA VAL A 161 10.41 10.82 -14.80
C VAL A 161 9.61 9.75 -15.55
N PHE A 162 8.61 9.18 -14.88
CA PHE A 162 7.56 8.38 -15.51
C PHE A 162 6.30 9.21 -15.67
N THR A 163 5.59 9.07 -16.79
CA THR A 163 4.25 9.64 -16.96
C THR A 163 3.33 8.69 -17.73
N THR A 164 2.09 8.52 -17.27
CA THR A 164 1.00 7.90 -18.03
C THR A 164 0.38 8.87 -19.05
N ARG A 165 0.70 10.16 -18.96
CA ARG A 165 0.19 11.25 -19.78
C ARG A 165 1.30 11.81 -20.68
N ALA A 166 1.84 10.96 -21.56
CA ALA A 166 2.83 11.39 -22.54
C ALA A 166 2.26 12.39 -23.57
N ASP A 167 0.94 12.46 -23.71
CA ASP A 167 0.22 13.46 -24.49
C ASP A 167 0.36 14.89 -23.96
N THR A 168 0.68 15.06 -22.66
CA THR A 168 0.72 16.38 -22.01
C THR A 168 2.13 16.95 -21.79
N ILE A 169 3.18 16.29 -22.29
CA ILE A 169 4.59 16.68 -22.08
C ILE A 169 4.86 18.16 -22.45
N MET A 170 4.26 18.66 -23.53
CA MET A 170 4.40 20.05 -23.97
C MET A 170 3.78 21.09 -23.01
N GLY A 171 3.05 20.66 -21.97
CA GLY A 171 2.46 21.50 -20.93
C GLY A 171 3.20 21.45 -19.59
N VAL A 172 4.39 20.84 -19.52
CA VAL A 172 5.18 20.77 -18.28
C VAL A 172 5.67 22.17 -17.89
N THR A 173 5.39 22.58 -16.65
CA THR A 173 5.80 23.90 -16.12
C THR A 173 6.70 23.81 -14.87
N PHE A 174 6.86 22.63 -14.28
CA PHE A 174 7.83 22.34 -13.23
C PHE A 174 8.16 20.83 -13.16
N VAL A 175 9.18 20.45 -12.41
CA VAL A 175 9.43 19.06 -12.01
C VAL A 175 9.51 18.99 -10.48
N ALA A 176 8.84 18.01 -9.87
CA ALA A 176 8.86 17.79 -8.43
C ALA A 176 9.63 16.53 -8.04
N LEU A 177 10.48 16.66 -7.02
CA LEU A 177 11.32 15.61 -6.44
C LEU A 177 10.76 15.12 -5.09
N ALA A 178 11.01 13.85 -4.79
CA ALA A 178 10.93 13.32 -3.42
C ALA A 178 12.01 13.99 -2.52
N ALA A 179 11.74 14.07 -1.22
CA ALA A 179 12.66 14.65 -0.24
C ALA A 179 14.00 13.87 -0.15
N GLU A 180 13.96 12.56 -0.39
CA GLU A 180 15.11 11.65 -0.39
C GLU A 180 15.84 11.59 -1.73
N HIS A 181 15.34 12.27 -2.78
CA HIS A 181 15.91 12.17 -4.13
C HIS A 181 17.36 12.72 -4.16
N PRO A 182 18.33 12.04 -4.81
CA PRO A 182 19.75 12.44 -4.78
C PRO A 182 20.03 13.89 -5.18
N LEU A 183 19.27 14.43 -6.16
CA LEU A 183 19.38 15.85 -6.54
C LEU A 183 18.87 16.79 -5.44
N ALA A 184 17.77 16.45 -4.75
CA ALA A 184 17.26 17.23 -3.62
C ALA A 184 18.27 17.24 -2.46
N LEU A 185 18.80 16.08 -2.11
CA LEU A 185 19.85 15.91 -1.09
C LEU A 185 21.18 16.59 -1.46
N ARG A 186 21.49 16.74 -2.76
CA ARG A 186 22.65 17.49 -3.23
C ARG A 186 22.44 18.99 -3.07
N LEU A 187 21.31 19.53 -3.55
CA LEU A 187 20.99 20.96 -3.49
C LEU A 187 20.85 21.45 -2.03
N ALA A 188 20.28 20.62 -1.16
CA ALA A 188 20.14 20.90 0.28
C ALA A 188 21.45 20.97 1.07
N ARG A 189 22.61 20.67 0.46
CA ARG A 189 23.92 20.95 1.09
C ARG A 189 24.25 22.43 1.11
N ASP A 190 23.74 23.17 0.11
CA ASP A 190 24.10 24.57 -0.13
C ASP A 190 22.95 25.53 0.26
N ASP A 191 21.70 25.05 0.34
CA ASP A 191 20.55 25.80 0.87
C ASP A 191 19.92 25.13 2.11
N ARG A 192 19.99 25.85 3.23
CA ARG A 192 19.45 25.43 4.53
C ARG A 192 17.94 25.22 4.54
N ARG A 193 17.16 26.00 3.77
CA ARG A 193 15.69 25.85 3.69
C ARG A 193 15.30 24.50 3.12
N LEU A 194 16.05 24.03 2.12
CA LEU A 194 15.81 22.74 1.48
C LEU A 194 16.15 21.60 2.43
N ALA A 195 17.24 21.72 3.21
CA ALA A 195 17.58 20.76 4.26
C ALA A 195 16.48 20.68 5.35
N ASP A 196 16.03 21.83 5.84
CA ASP A 196 15.00 21.89 6.88
C ASP A 196 13.64 21.35 6.36
N PHE A 197 13.26 21.60 5.09
CA PHE A 197 12.04 21.04 4.48
C PHE A 197 12.11 19.54 4.18
N ILE A 198 13.27 19.03 3.73
CA ILE A 198 13.49 17.58 3.56
C ILE A 198 13.35 16.85 4.90
N GLU A 199 13.90 17.43 5.96
CA GLU A 199 13.82 16.89 7.31
C GLU A 199 12.40 16.99 7.91
N GLU A 200 11.59 17.98 7.50
CA GLU A 200 10.15 18.01 7.78
C GLU A 200 9.40 16.87 7.08
N CYS A 201 9.65 16.65 5.78
CA CYS A 201 8.98 15.62 4.99
C CYS A 201 9.16 14.20 5.57
N ARG A 202 10.38 13.86 6.02
CA ARG A 202 10.67 12.57 6.66
C ARG A 202 9.81 12.25 7.89
N ARG A 203 9.34 13.30 8.59
CA ARG A 203 8.58 13.21 9.85
C ARG A 203 7.06 13.11 9.64
N GLY A 204 6.55 13.34 8.43
CA GLY A 204 5.13 13.16 8.09
C GLY A 204 4.71 11.68 8.04
N GLY A 205 3.42 11.39 7.84
CA GLY A 205 2.92 10.02 7.60
C GLY A 205 3.37 9.44 6.25
N VAL A 206 3.22 8.13 6.05
CA VAL A 206 3.39 7.45 4.73
C VAL A 206 2.28 6.45 4.41
N ALA A 207 1.17 6.43 5.16
CA ALA A 207 0.01 5.72 4.65
C ALA A 207 -0.46 6.46 3.38
N GLU A 208 -0.63 5.73 2.28
CA GLU A 208 -0.97 6.32 0.98
C GLU A 208 -2.32 7.08 1.04
N ALA A 209 -3.24 6.60 1.89
CA ALA A 209 -4.48 7.26 2.23
C ALA A 209 -4.30 8.59 3.01
N GLU A 210 -3.27 8.71 3.87
CA GLU A 210 -2.93 9.97 4.53
C GLU A 210 -2.37 10.96 3.50
N LEU A 211 -1.41 10.53 2.68
CA LEU A 211 -0.77 11.35 1.63
C LEU A 211 -1.76 11.87 0.58
N ALA A 212 -2.87 11.18 0.35
CA ALA A 212 -3.97 11.66 -0.48
C ALA A 212 -4.77 12.83 0.15
N THR A 213 -4.74 12.97 1.48
CA THR A 213 -5.51 13.97 2.25
C THR A 213 -4.67 15.09 2.89
N ILE A 214 -3.36 14.87 3.03
CA ILE A 214 -2.41 15.87 3.54
C ILE A 214 -2.29 17.05 2.57
N GLU A 215 -2.20 18.27 3.12
CA GLU A 215 -1.95 19.49 2.36
C GLU A 215 -0.65 19.35 1.54
N LYS A 216 -0.78 19.50 0.22
CA LYS A 216 0.35 19.39 -0.70
C LYS A 216 1.24 20.61 -0.56
N ARG A 217 2.45 20.39 -0.05
CA ARG A 217 3.45 21.42 0.22
C ARG A 217 4.70 21.10 -0.57
N GLY A 218 5.33 22.14 -1.10
CA GLY A 218 6.59 22.04 -1.80
C GLY A 218 7.41 23.30 -1.68
N ILE A 219 8.70 23.18 -1.96
CA ILE A 219 9.67 24.28 -1.90
C ILE A 219 10.44 24.38 -3.21
N ALA A 220 10.50 25.59 -3.79
CA ALA A 220 11.30 25.87 -4.97
C ALA A 220 12.79 25.77 -4.61
N THR A 221 13.54 24.99 -5.40
CA THR A 221 14.97 24.76 -5.17
C THR A 221 15.86 25.90 -5.66
N GLY A 222 15.38 26.70 -6.62
CA GLY A 222 16.21 27.64 -7.38
C GLY A 222 17.12 26.98 -8.42
N PHE A 223 16.91 25.69 -8.70
CA PHE A 223 17.58 24.92 -9.73
C PHE A 223 16.59 24.57 -10.85
N ASP A 224 17.04 24.63 -12.11
CA ASP A 224 16.24 24.34 -13.30
C ASP A 224 16.79 23.11 -14.05
N VAL A 225 15.91 22.37 -14.71
CA VAL A 225 16.28 21.34 -15.70
C VAL A 225 15.80 21.74 -17.10
N THR A 226 16.41 21.22 -18.15
CA THR A 226 16.04 21.56 -19.53
C THR A 226 14.86 20.72 -20.01
N HIS A 227 13.81 21.35 -20.56
CA HIS A 227 12.72 20.63 -21.21
C HIS A 227 13.23 19.94 -22.49
N PRO A 228 13.13 18.60 -22.60
CA PRO A 228 13.83 17.85 -23.65
C PRO A 228 13.29 18.05 -25.07
N LEU A 229 12.13 18.69 -25.24
CA LEU A 229 11.52 18.96 -26.56
C LEU A 229 11.54 20.45 -26.97
N THR A 230 11.56 21.40 -26.02
CA THR A 230 11.58 22.85 -26.33
C THR A 230 12.93 23.52 -26.02
N GLY A 231 13.77 22.91 -25.17
CA GLY A 231 15.02 23.52 -24.70
C GLY A 231 14.85 24.59 -23.62
N GLU A 232 13.62 24.82 -23.14
CA GLU A 232 13.31 25.83 -22.13
C GLU A 232 13.68 25.36 -20.71
N PRO A 233 14.04 26.26 -19.77
CA PRO A 233 14.27 25.91 -18.38
C PRO A 233 12.96 25.59 -17.65
N ILE A 234 12.96 24.51 -16.88
CA ILE A 234 11.84 24.02 -16.08
C ILE A 234 12.26 23.99 -14.60
N PRO A 235 11.59 24.74 -13.72
CA PRO A 235 11.99 24.86 -12.32
C PRO A 235 11.78 23.56 -11.53
N VAL A 236 12.76 23.22 -10.71
CA VAL A 236 12.72 22.05 -9.83
C VAL A 236 12.21 22.42 -8.43
N TRP A 237 11.27 21.62 -7.95
CA TRP A 237 10.68 21.71 -6.63
C TRP A 237 10.95 20.41 -5.84
N ILE A 238 10.95 20.49 -4.52
CA ILE A 238 10.84 19.31 -3.65
C ILE A 238 9.41 19.31 -3.09
N GLY A 239 8.70 18.19 -3.16
CA GLY A 239 7.27 18.11 -2.79
C GLY A 239 6.97 16.95 -1.83
N ASN A 240 6.15 17.20 -0.82
CA ASN A 240 5.79 16.20 0.20
C ASN A 240 4.91 15.03 -0.31
N TYR A 241 4.46 15.11 -1.56
CA TYR A 241 3.61 14.11 -2.22
C TYR A 241 4.37 13.22 -3.22
N VAL A 242 5.67 13.45 -3.44
CA VAL A 242 6.51 12.63 -4.33
C VAL A 242 7.29 11.63 -3.49
N LEU A 243 7.17 10.34 -3.81
CA LEU A 243 7.75 9.25 -3.02
C LEU A 243 8.93 8.60 -3.76
N MET A 244 10.08 8.48 -3.08
CA MET A 244 11.30 7.91 -3.69
C MET A 244 11.14 6.44 -4.13
N GLY A 245 10.22 5.69 -3.51
CA GLY A 245 9.90 4.31 -3.90
C GLY A 245 8.97 4.16 -5.12
N TYR A 246 8.46 5.26 -5.69
CA TYR A 246 7.58 5.25 -6.86
C TYR A 246 8.29 5.88 -8.06
N GLY A 247 8.44 5.10 -9.14
CA GLY A 247 9.19 5.51 -10.34
C GLY A 247 10.68 5.70 -10.02
N GLU A 248 11.24 6.86 -10.37
CA GLU A 248 12.60 7.27 -10.03
C GLU A 248 12.62 8.39 -8.96
N GLY A 249 11.52 8.59 -8.22
CA GLY A 249 11.42 9.62 -7.17
C GLY A 249 11.27 11.06 -7.69
N ALA A 250 10.89 11.22 -8.96
CA ALA A 250 10.64 12.50 -9.61
C ALA A 250 9.45 12.43 -10.58
N VAL A 251 8.67 13.52 -10.67
CA VAL A 251 7.46 13.64 -11.51
C VAL A 251 7.39 14.98 -12.23
N MET A 252 6.85 15.00 -13.45
CA MET A 252 6.59 16.24 -14.19
C MET A 252 5.28 16.89 -13.73
N GLY A 253 5.27 18.22 -13.57
CA GLY A 253 4.09 19.00 -13.20
C GLY A 253 3.39 19.60 -14.41
N VAL A 254 2.12 19.26 -14.63
CA VAL A 254 1.27 19.81 -15.71
C VAL A 254 -0.07 20.33 -15.13
N PRO A 255 -0.10 21.54 -14.53
CA PRO A 255 -1.30 22.08 -13.87
C PRO A 255 -2.54 22.25 -14.76
N GLY A 256 -2.39 22.23 -16.09
CA GLY A 256 -3.53 22.28 -17.00
C GLY A 256 -4.28 20.94 -17.15
N HIS A 257 -3.65 19.81 -16.79
CA HIS A 257 -4.12 18.45 -17.13
C HIS A 257 -3.93 17.39 -16.02
N ASP A 258 -3.39 17.78 -14.86
CA ASP A 258 -3.34 17.01 -13.61
C ASP A 258 -3.89 17.89 -12.47
N GLU A 259 -4.62 17.31 -11.52
CA GLU A 259 -5.33 18.02 -10.44
C GLU A 259 -4.49 18.12 -9.15
N ARG A 260 -3.32 17.46 -9.11
CA ARG A 260 -2.49 17.22 -7.92
C ARG A 260 -1.39 18.25 -7.72
#